data_AF-A0A8T1RZ36-F1
#
_entry.id   AF-A0A8T1RZ36-F1
#
_cell.length_a   1.000
_cell.length_b   1.000
_cell.length_c   1.000
_cell.angle_alpha   90.00
_cell.angle_beta   90.00
_cell.angle_gamma   90.00
#
_symmetry.space_group_name_H-M   'P 1'
#
loop_
_entity.id
_entity.type
_entity.pdbx_description
1 polymer ?
#
loop_
_entity_poly.entity_id
_entity_poly.type
_entity_poly.pdbx_seq_one_letter_code
_entity_poly.pdbx_strand_id
1 'polypeptide(L)'
;DASFTCTWAGNPPLTLAWTKKGSSVVLSNGNTLHLKAVTQEDAGTYVCKAIVPRIGVADKEVTLAVNGPPIITTESGQQTALGDKARLECLVRSTPPPDRIVWAWGEQVLDSGSEERFT
;
A
#
# COMPACT_ATOMS: atom_id res chain seq x y z
N ASP A 1 -14.02 7.46 1.12
CA ASP A 1 -13.99 7.63 -0.34
C ASP A 1 -12.76 8.43 -0.75
N ALA A 2 -12.26 8.23 -1.97
CA ALA A 2 -11.19 9.02 -2.57
C ALA A 2 -11.54 9.40 -4.01
N SER A 3 -11.03 10.54 -4.47
CA SER A 3 -11.23 11.01 -5.84
C SER A 3 -9.97 11.64 -6.40
N PHE A 4 -9.64 11.29 -7.64
CA PHE A 4 -8.56 11.92 -8.41
C PHE A 4 -9.12 12.58 -9.65
N THR A 5 -8.68 13.80 -9.94
CA THR A 5 -9.10 14.53 -11.13
C THR A 5 -7.90 14.74 -12.04
N CYS A 6 -8.10 14.41 -13.32
CA CYS A 6 -7.15 14.58 -14.39
C CYS A 6 -7.71 15.63 -15.35
N THR A 7 -6.98 16.73 -15.45
CA THR A 7 -7.32 17.85 -16.32
C THR A 7 -6.43 17.81 -17.55
N TRP A 8 -7.01 18.19 -18.68
CA TRP A 8 -6.31 18.30 -19.95
C TRP A 8 -6.71 19.61 -20.63
N ALA A 9 -5.75 20.22 -21.31
CA ALA A 9 -5.97 21.34 -22.22
C ALA A 9 -5.39 20.99 -23.59
N GLY A 10 -6.24 20.96 -24.63
CA GLY A 10 -5.80 20.68 -25.99
C GLY A 10 -6.94 20.28 -26.93
N ASN A 11 -6.69 20.51 -28.23
CA ASN A 11 -7.52 20.16 -29.39
C ASN A 11 -6.63 19.30 -30.29
N PRO A 12 -7.03 18.11 -30.81
CA PRO A 12 -8.37 17.54 -30.97
C PRO A 12 -8.97 16.83 -29.74
N PRO A 13 -10.26 16.40 -29.80
CA PRO A 13 -10.89 15.59 -28.76
C PRO A 13 -10.05 14.37 -28.39
N LEU A 14 -10.09 14.00 -27.12
CA LEU A 14 -9.32 12.90 -26.56
C LEU A 14 -10.21 11.97 -25.75
N THR A 15 -9.63 10.80 -25.43
CA THR A 15 -10.20 9.86 -24.46
C THR A 15 -9.31 9.82 -23.23
N LEU A 16 -9.90 9.94 -22.04
CA LEU A 16 -9.20 9.68 -20.79
C LEU A 16 -9.40 8.22 -20.38
N ALA A 17 -8.38 7.64 -19.76
CA ALA A 17 -8.45 6.32 -19.15
C ALA A 17 -7.66 6.30 -17.85
N TRP A 18 -8.30 5.88 -16.77
CA TRP A 18 -7.68 5.66 -15.48
C TRP A 18 -7.36 4.20 -15.28
N THR A 19 -6.14 3.89 -14.81
CA THR A 19 -5.72 2.54 -14.44
C THR A 19 -4.94 2.56 -13.14
N LYS A 20 -4.92 1.45 -12.39
CA LYS A 20 -3.92 1.26 -11.33
C LYS A 20 -2.58 0.88 -11.99
N LYS A 21 -1.45 1.43 -11.52
CA LYS A 21 -0.12 1.16 -12.09
C LYS A 21 0.18 -0.33 -12.04
N GLY A 22 0.56 -0.91 -13.19
CA GLY A 22 0.77 -2.36 -13.35
C GLY A 22 -0.49 -3.16 -13.71
N SER A 23 -1.68 -2.55 -13.70
CA SER A 23 -2.93 -3.16 -14.17
C SER A 23 -3.30 -2.65 -15.56
N SER A 24 -3.82 -3.54 -16.41
CA SER A 24 -4.43 -3.20 -17.71
C SER A 24 -5.91 -2.87 -17.60
N VAL A 25 -6.51 -3.00 -16.41
CA VAL A 25 -7.94 -2.75 -16.18
C VAL A 25 -8.21 -1.24 -16.12
N VAL A 26 -9.14 -0.80 -16.96
CA VAL A 26 -9.64 0.58 -16.97
C VAL A 26 -10.68 0.75 -15.87
N LEU A 27 -10.40 1.67 -14.94
CA LEU A 27 -11.25 1.97 -13.79
C LEU A 27 -12.27 3.08 -14.08
N SER A 28 -11.93 4.02 -14.96
CA SER A 28 -12.80 5.13 -15.36
C SER A 28 -12.31 5.71 -16.69
N ASN A 29 -13.24 6.17 -17.54
CA ASN A 29 -12.94 6.93 -18.76
C ASN A 29 -13.25 8.43 -18.62
N GLY A 30 -13.64 8.87 -17.41
CA GLY A 30 -13.94 10.27 -17.13
C GLY A 30 -12.73 11.06 -16.66
N ASN A 31 -12.90 12.38 -16.53
CA ASN A 31 -11.90 13.25 -15.92
C ASN A 31 -11.61 12.90 -14.46
N THR A 32 -12.60 12.34 -13.75
CA THR A 32 -12.47 11.99 -12.35
C THR A 32 -12.57 10.47 -12.15
N LEU A 33 -11.65 9.93 -11.36
CA LEU A 33 -11.73 8.57 -10.81
C LEU A 33 -12.29 8.68 -9.39
N HIS A 34 -13.38 7.96 -9.11
CA HIS A 34 -13.96 7.86 -7.78
C HIS A 34 -13.79 6.45 -7.24
N LEU A 35 -13.14 6.32 -6.07
CA LEU A 35 -12.98 5.08 -5.33
C LEU A 35 -13.86 5.15 -4.09
N LYS A 36 -14.84 4.26 -3.98
CA LYS A 36 -15.76 4.18 -2.84
C LYS A 36 -15.25 3.18 -1.80
N ALA A 37 -15.45 3.46 -0.53
CA ALA A 37 -15.08 2.57 0.58
C ALA A 37 -13.63 2.06 0.48
N VAL A 38 -12.71 2.99 0.25
CA VAL A 38 -11.27 2.73 0.06
C VAL A 38 -10.69 1.95 1.24
N THR A 39 -9.97 0.87 0.92
CA THR A 39 -9.25 0.03 1.87
C THR A 39 -7.74 0.16 1.70
N GLN A 40 -6.97 -0.43 2.61
CA GLN A 40 -5.51 -0.38 2.52
C GLN A 40 -4.96 -1.11 1.27
N GLU A 41 -5.73 -2.02 0.66
CA GLU A 41 -5.38 -2.70 -0.59
C GLU A 41 -5.50 -1.79 -1.82
N ASP A 42 -6.35 -0.77 -1.74
CA ASP A 42 -6.51 0.23 -2.80
C ASP A 42 -5.31 1.17 -2.88
N ALA A 43 -4.53 1.30 -1.79
CA ALA A 43 -3.31 2.09 -1.78
C ALA A 43 -2.39 1.71 -2.96
N GLY A 44 -1.70 2.71 -3.50
CA GLY A 44 -0.81 2.53 -4.63
C GLY A 44 -0.85 3.69 -5.62
N THR A 45 -0.20 3.50 -6.76
CA THR A 45 -0.13 4.52 -7.81
C THR A 45 -1.20 4.28 -8.86
N TYR A 46 -1.92 5.32 -9.21
CA TYR A 46 -2.91 5.36 -10.28
C TYR A 46 -2.38 6.23 -11.42
N VAL A 47 -2.77 5.88 -12.65
CA VAL A 47 -2.30 6.53 -13.87
C VAL A 47 -3.51 7.03 -14.64
N CYS A 48 -3.52 8.32 -14.94
CA CYS A 48 -4.43 8.90 -15.92
C CYS A 48 -3.72 8.94 -17.27
N LYS A 49 -4.31 8.37 -18.31
CA LYS A 49 -3.83 8.43 -19.68
C LYS A 49 -4.77 9.27 -20.53
N ALA A 50 -4.23 10.27 -21.22
CA ALA A 50 -4.90 11.06 -22.24
C ALA A 50 -4.49 10.58 -23.63
N ILE A 51 -5.46 10.07 -24.39
CA ILE A 51 -5.24 9.41 -25.68
C ILE A 51 -5.82 10.30 -26.77
N VAL A 52 -4.96 10.77 -27.67
CA VAL A 52 -5.34 11.61 -28.80
C VAL A 52 -5.18 10.80 -30.09
N PRO A 53 -6.28 10.43 -30.79
CA PRO A 53 -6.23 9.57 -31.95
C PRO A 53 -5.25 10.09 -33.02
N ARG A 54 -4.36 9.21 -33.49
CA ARG A 54 -3.32 9.49 -34.51
C ARG A 54 -2.24 10.51 -34.11
N ILE A 55 -2.23 10.99 -32.86
CA ILE A 55 -1.20 11.91 -32.36
C ILE A 55 -0.34 11.21 -31.31
N GLY A 56 -0.96 10.62 -30.30
CA GLY A 56 -0.22 9.91 -29.25
C GLY A 56 -0.97 9.76 -27.94
N VAL A 57 -0.21 9.39 -26.91
CA VAL A 57 -0.70 9.19 -25.54
C VAL A 57 0.19 9.98 -24.60
N ALA A 58 -0.42 10.75 -23.70
CA ALA A 58 0.24 11.37 -22.56
C ALA A 58 -0.31 10.76 -21.27
N ASP A 59 0.51 10.66 -20.22
CA ASP A 59 0.07 10.11 -18.94
C ASP A 59 0.59 10.89 -17.74
N LYS A 60 -0.12 10.74 -16.63
CA LYS A 60 0.24 11.32 -15.33
C LYS A 60 -0.05 10.33 -14.22
N GLU A 61 0.91 10.18 -13.31
CA GLU A 61 0.79 9.34 -12.13
C GLU A 61 0.34 10.14 -10.90
N VAL A 62 -0.47 9.51 -10.05
CA VAL A 62 -0.88 10.02 -8.74
C VAL A 62 -0.90 8.87 -7.73
N THR A 63 -0.44 9.11 -6.51
CA THR A 63 -0.38 8.08 -5.46
C THR A 63 -1.51 8.24 -4.45
N LEU A 64 -2.23 7.16 -4.20
CA LEU A 64 -3.18 7.04 -3.10
C LEU A 64 -2.47 6.42 -1.89
N ALA A 65 -2.33 7.21 -0.83
CA ALA A 65 -2.02 6.70 0.50
C ALA A 65 -3.32 6.54 1.29
N VAL A 66 -3.50 5.39 1.93
CA VAL A 66 -4.68 5.09 2.73
C VAL A 66 -4.24 4.95 4.17
N ASN A 67 -4.64 5.93 4.99
CA ASN A 67 -4.31 5.93 6.40
C ASN A 67 -5.17 4.92 7.14
N GLY A 68 -4.59 4.23 8.10
CA GLY A 68 -5.29 3.22 8.89
C GLY A 68 -4.44 2.70 10.05
N PRO A 69 -5.04 1.90 10.93
CA PRO A 69 -4.30 1.27 12.02
C PRO A 69 -3.21 0.32 11.46
N PRO A 70 -2.16 0.06 12.24
CA PRO A 70 -1.15 -0.93 11.87
C PRO A 70 -1.79 -2.33 11.78
N ILE A 71 -1.46 -3.05 10.71
CA ILE A 71 -1.80 -4.45 10.52
C ILE A 71 -0.56 -5.27 10.82
N ILE A 72 -0.68 -6.21 11.75
CA ILE A 72 0.40 -7.09 12.17
C ILE A 72 0.16 -8.49 11.61
N THR A 73 1.18 -9.04 10.97
CA THR A 73 1.18 -10.39 10.41
C THR A 73 2.43 -11.13 10.88
N THR A 74 2.27 -12.39 11.31
CA THR A 74 3.34 -13.25 11.81
C THR A 74 3.15 -14.64 11.24
N GLU A 75 4.24 -15.39 11.07
CA GLU A 75 4.14 -16.83 10.86
C GLU A 75 3.56 -17.50 12.12
N SER A 76 2.77 -18.54 11.92
CA SER A 76 2.14 -19.27 13.02
C SER A 76 3.16 -20.17 13.71
N GLY A 77 3.55 -19.83 14.95
CA GLY A 77 4.26 -20.69 15.89
C GLY A 77 5.56 -21.34 15.38
N GLN A 78 6.71 -20.91 15.89
CA GLN A 78 7.98 -21.55 15.57
C GLN A 78 8.32 -22.63 16.61
N GLN A 79 8.68 -23.83 16.16
CA GLN A 79 9.24 -24.88 16.99
C GLN A 79 10.73 -25.04 16.68
N THR A 80 11.55 -25.19 17.71
CA THR A 80 12.98 -25.40 17.57
C THR A 80 13.45 -26.47 18.57
N ALA A 81 14.60 -27.09 18.31
CA ALA A 81 15.17 -28.08 19.22
C ALA A 81 15.76 -27.39 20.46
N LEU A 82 15.89 -28.15 21.56
CA LEU A 82 16.49 -27.65 22.78
C LEU A 82 17.94 -27.20 22.52
N GLY A 83 18.23 -25.94 22.83
CA GLY A 83 19.57 -25.36 22.66
C GLY A 83 19.79 -24.64 21.33
N ASP A 84 18.87 -24.79 20.37
CA ASP A 84 18.93 -24.10 19.09
C ASP A 84 18.38 -22.67 19.19
N LYS A 85 18.79 -21.83 18.23
CA LYS A 85 18.28 -20.46 18.11
C LYS A 85 16.98 -20.44 17.31
N ALA A 86 15.99 -19.70 17.80
CA ALA A 86 14.76 -19.38 17.08
C ALA A 86 14.84 -17.96 16.48
N ARG A 87 14.09 -17.72 15.40
CA ARG A 87 13.94 -16.41 14.77
C ARG A 87 12.47 -16.14 14.54
N LEU A 88 11.92 -15.22 15.32
CA LEU A 88 10.56 -14.72 15.15
C LEU A 88 10.56 -13.51 14.21
N GLU A 89 9.65 -13.51 13.25
CA GLU A 89 9.46 -12.40 12.31
C GLU A 89 8.05 -11.84 12.45
N CYS A 90 7.98 -10.51 12.59
CA CYS A 90 6.73 -9.77 12.69
C CYS A 90 6.71 -8.73 11.57
N LEU A 91 5.77 -8.89 10.63
CA LEU A 91 5.56 -7.96 9.54
C LEU A 91 4.45 -6.97 9.93
N VAL A 92 4.81 -5.70 10.05
CA VAL A 92 3.90 -4.60 10.38
C VAL A 92 3.69 -3.74 9.14
N ARG A 93 2.42 -3.57 8.73
CA ARG A 93 2.01 -2.62 7.67
C ARG A 93 1.25 -1.47 8.30
N SER A 94 1.69 -0.24 8.11
CA SER A 94 1.04 0.93 8.70
C SER A 94 1.26 2.18 7.87
N THR A 95 0.22 3.02 7.79
CA THR A 95 0.26 4.35 7.20
C THR A 95 -0.58 5.26 8.09
N PRO A 96 0.00 6.28 8.76
CA PRO A 96 1.43 6.61 8.80
C PRO A 96 2.29 5.53 9.47
N PRO A 97 3.62 5.54 9.30
CA PRO A 97 4.51 4.61 10.01
C PRO A 97 4.33 4.68 11.53
N PRO A 98 4.48 3.57 12.27
CA PRO A 98 4.34 3.58 13.72
C PRO A 98 5.55 4.26 14.37
N ASP A 99 5.33 4.99 15.47
CA ASP A 99 6.41 5.66 16.22
C ASP A 99 7.38 4.67 16.87
N ARG A 100 6.90 3.47 17.21
CA ARG A 100 7.71 2.39 17.79
C ARG A 100 7.15 1.02 17.42
N ILE A 101 8.05 0.06 17.19
CA ILE A 101 7.75 -1.37 17.10
C ILE A 101 8.53 -2.06 18.23
N VAL A 102 7.84 -2.86 19.05
CA VAL A 102 8.45 -3.54 20.20
C VAL A 102 8.08 -5.02 20.19
N TRP A 103 9.00 -5.84 20.68
CA TRP A 103 8.69 -7.22 21.05
C TRP A 103 8.33 -7.28 22.54
N ALA A 104 7.43 -8.18 22.91
CA ALA A 104 7.06 -8.39 24.30
C ALA A 104 6.92 -9.88 24.60
N TRP A 105 7.30 -10.28 25.81
CA TRP A 105 7.05 -11.60 26.36
C TRP A 105 6.14 -11.46 27.58
N GLY A 106 4.87 -11.85 27.45
CA GLY A 106 3.85 -11.55 28.47
C GLY A 106 3.69 -10.02 28.64
N GLU A 107 3.87 -9.53 29.87
CA GLU A 107 3.82 -8.09 30.17
C GLU A 107 5.18 -7.38 30.02
N GLN A 108 6.27 -8.12 29.78
CA GLN A 108 7.62 -7.56 29.69
C GLN A 108 7.96 -7.16 28.25
N VAL A 109 8.29 -5.88 28.05
CA VAL A 109 8.82 -5.39 26.77
C VAL A 109 10.29 -5.77 26.64
N LEU A 110 10.66 -6.30 25.48
CA LEU A 110 12.02 -6.71 25.16
C LEU A 110 12.77 -5.58 24.45
N ASP A 111 13.92 -5.21 25.00
CA ASP A 111 14.84 -4.30 24.34
C ASP A 111 15.73 -5.04 23.34
N SER A 112 16.29 -4.29 22.38
CA SER A 112 17.20 -4.86 21.38
C SER A 112 18.41 -5.51 22.05
N GLY A 113 18.64 -6.80 21.80
CA GLY A 113 19.77 -7.54 22.36
C GLY A 113 19.50 -8.17 23.74
N SER A 114 18.25 -8.27 24.18
CA SER A 114 17.90 -9.05 25.38
C SER A 114 18.29 -10.53 25.21
N GLU A 115 19.18 -11.03 26.06
CA GLU A 115 19.64 -12.44 26.08
C GLU A 115 19.11 -13.20 27.31
N GLU A 116 17.87 -12.95 27.72
CA GLU A 116 17.28 -13.61 28.88
C GLU A 116 16.61 -14.94 28.51
N ARG A 117 16.54 -15.85 29.48
CA ARG A 117 15.71 -17.05 29.37
C ARG A 117 14.30 -16.71 29.79
N PHE A 118 13.41 -16.64 28.82
CA PHE A 118 11.97 -16.47 29.04
C PHE A 118 11.34 -17.87 29.16
N THR A 119 10.85 -18.22 30.36
CA THR A 119 10.21 -19.50 30.68
C THR A 119 8.78 -19.29 31.15
#